data_AF-A0A1R1IJ99-F1
#
_entry.id   AF-A0A1R1IJ99-F1
#
_cell.length_a   1.000
_cell.length_b   1.000
_cell.length_c   1.000
_cell.angle_alpha   90.00
_cell.angle_beta   90.00
_cell.angle_gamma   90.00
#
_symmetry.space_group_name_H-M   'P 1'
#
loop_
_entity.id
_entity.type
_entity.pdbx_description
1 polymer ?
#
loop_
_entity_poly.entity_id
_entity_poly.type
_entity_poly.pdbx_seq_one_letter_code
_entity_poly.pdbx_strand_id
1 'polypeptide(L)' 'MARTPKYYHHGRSPAAWTGSVLTAVGFTIACVAAMLGPAWLWVIVGAAVILVGALTTMIMKAMGLGQP' A
#
# COMPACT_ATOMS: atom_id res chain seq x y z
N MET A 1 -11.22 31.19 -23.04
CA MET A 1 -10.98 30.64 -21.70
C MET A 1 -9.69 29.82 -21.74
N ALA A 2 -8.65 30.22 -21.01
CA ALA A 2 -7.47 29.38 -20.83
C ALA A 2 -7.85 28.16 -19.98
N ARG A 3 -7.49 26.94 -20.40
CA ARG A 3 -7.68 25.74 -19.58
C ARG A 3 -6.83 25.87 -18.32
N THR A 4 -7.46 25.89 -17.15
CA THR A 4 -6.74 25.73 -15.87
C THR A 4 -6.01 24.38 -15.89
N PRO A 5 -4.68 24.35 -15.71
CA PRO A 5 -3.94 23.10 -15.64
C PRO A 5 -4.50 22.22 -14.53
N LYS A 6 -4.83 20.96 -14.83
CA LYS A 6 -5.27 20.00 -13.83
C LYS A 6 -4.01 19.55 -13.07
N TYR A 7 -3.85 20.02 -11.84
CA TYR A 7 -2.72 19.61 -11.00
C TYR A 7 -2.91 18.14 -10.59
N TYR A 8 -2.01 17.27 -11.06
CA TYR A 8 -1.98 15.86 -10.67
C TYR A 8 -1.07 15.70 -9.45
N HIS A 9 -1.68 15.43 -8.29
CA HIS A 9 -0.93 15.14 -7.07
C HIS A 9 -0.20 13.78 -7.18
N HIS A 10 1.12 13.82 -7.16
CA HIS A 10 2.04 12.69 -7.37
C HIS A 10 2.12 11.69 -6.18
N GLY A 11 1.07 11.54 -5.37
CA GLY A 11 1.05 10.57 -4.27
C GLY A 11 2.11 10.79 -3.19
N ARG A 12 2.52 12.05 -2.93
CA ARG A 12 3.61 12.38 -2.00
C ARG A 12 3.22 12.40 -0.52
N SER A 13 2.02 11.92 -0.14
CA SER A 13 1.64 11.92 1.27
C SER A 13 2.27 10.76 2.04
N PRO A 14 2.53 10.94 3.34
CA PRO A 14 2.99 9.85 4.20
C PRO A 14 2.06 8.64 4.16
N ALA A 15 0.73 8.85 4.15
CA ALA A 15 -0.23 7.76 4.07
C ALA A 15 -0.13 6.97 2.75
N ALA A 16 0.05 7.67 1.61
CA ALA A 16 0.19 7.03 0.31
C ALA A 16 1.47 6.19 0.22
N TRP A 17 2.61 6.76 0.65
CA TRP A 17 3.89 6.08 0.56
C TRP A 17 3.96 4.88 1.50
N THR A 18 3.57 5.06 2.76
CA THR A 18 3.54 3.98 3.77
C THR A 18 2.66 2.81 3.32
N GLY A 19 1.43 3.12 2.88
CA GLY A 19 0.50 2.11 2.37
C GLY A 19 1.04 1.34 1.17
N SER A 20 1.59 2.06 0.19
CA SER A 20 2.12 1.44 -1.04
C SER A 20 3.32 0.54 -0.76
N VAL A 21 4.24 0.94 0.13
CA VAL A 21 5.43 0.16 0.45
C VAL A 21 5.07 -1.11 1.21
N LEU A 22 4.22 -1.01 2.26
CA LEU A 22 3.74 -2.18 2.99
C LEU A 22 3.02 -3.15 2.05
N THR A 23 2.11 -2.65 1.23
CA THR A 23 1.35 -3.49 0.29
C THR A 23 2.27 -4.15 -0.74
N ALA A 24 3.24 -3.41 -1.29
CA ALA A 24 4.20 -3.95 -2.24
C ALA A 24 5.06 -5.06 -1.61
N VAL A 25 5.59 -4.83 -0.40
CA VAL A 25 6.39 -5.84 0.33
C VAL A 25 5.55 -7.09 0.62
N GLY A 26 4.35 -6.94 1.16
CA GLY A 26 3.47 -8.06 1.44
C GLY A 26 3.08 -8.84 0.18
N PHE A 27 2.82 -8.14 -0.92
CA PHE A 27 2.55 -8.74 -2.22
C PHE A 27 3.75 -9.51 -2.77
N THR A 28 4.95 -8.93 -2.72
CA THR A 28 6.18 -9.62 -3.13
C THR A 28 6.40 -10.90 -2.33
N ILE A 29 6.23 -10.86 -0.99
CA ILE A 29 6.33 -12.04 -0.13
C ILE A 29 5.31 -13.11 -0.54
N ALA A 30 4.04 -12.73 -0.70
CA ALA A 30 2.97 -13.66 -1.07
C ALA A 30 3.18 -14.27 -2.45
N CYS A 31 3.57 -13.48 -3.45
CA CYS A 31 3.85 -13.95 -4.81
C CYS A 31 5.03 -14.91 -4.86
N VAL A 32 6.14 -14.59 -4.21
CA VAL A 32 7.31 -15.48 -4.16
C VAL A 32 6.94 -16.79 -3.44
N ALA A 33 6.25 -16.71 -2.30
CA ALA A 33 5.82 -17.88 -1.55
C ALA A 33 4.88 -18.79 -2.35
N ALA A 34 3.94 -18.21 -3.11
CA ALA A 34 3.01 -18.95 -3.96
C ALA A 34 3.71 -19.76 -5.07
N MET A 35 4.94 -19.41 -5.44
CA MET A 35 5.72 -20.11 -6.47
C MET A 35 6.63 -21.23 -5.91
N LEU A 36 6.85 -21.29 -4.59
CA LEU A 36 7.84 -22.17 -3.96
C LEU A 36 7.29 -23.51 -3.43
N GLY A 37 6.08 -23.91 -3.83
CA GLY A 37 5.40 -25.11 -3.32
C GLY A 37 4.51 -24.82 -2.09
N PRO A 38 4.32 -25.72 -1.12
CA PRO A 38 3.41 -25.52 0.01
C PRO A 38 3.97 -24.56 1.07
N ALA A 39 4.36 -23.35 0.67
CA ALA A 39 4.83 -22.26 1.53
C ALA A 39 3.65 -21.41 2.06
N TRP A 40 2.56 -22.06 2.49
CA TRP A 40 1.31 -21.39 2.87
C TRP A 40 1.51 -20.39 4.02
N LEU A 41 2.43 -20.70 4.95
CA LEU A 41 2.74 -19.81 6.06
C LEU A 41 3.19 -18.44 5.54
N TRP A 42 4.06 -18.42 4.54
CA TRP A 42 4.58 -17.18 3.95
C TRP A 42 3.54 -16.45 3.08
N VAL A 43 2.63 -17.19 2.44
CA VAL A 43 1.47 -16.58 1.76
C VAL A 43 0.60 -15.83 2.77
N ILE A 44 0.31 -16.44 3.93
CA ILE A 44 -0.47 -15.80 4.99
C ILE A 44 0.28 -14.60 5.58
N VAL A 45 1.59 -14.70 5.81
CA VAL A 45 2.41 -13.56 6.26
C VAL A 45 2.32 -12.41 5.26
N GLY A 46 2.52 -12.67 3.97
CA GLY A 46 2.39 -11.65 2.93
C GLY A 46 1.00 -11.00 2.89
N ALA A 47 -0.06 -11.79 3.01
CA ALA A 47 -1.43 -11.29 3.09
C ALA A 47 -1.67 -10.43 4.34
N ALA A 48 -1.15 -10.85 5.50
CA ALA A 48 -1.24 -10.08 6.74
C ALA A 48 -0.53 -8.72 6.61
N VAL A 49 0.64 -8.67 5.97
CA VAL A 49 1.38 -7.42 5.71
C VAL A 49 0.57 -6.48 4.80
N ILE A 50 -0.11 -7.00 3.77
CA ILE A 50 -1.01 -6.21 2.92
C ILE A 50 -2.14 -5.60 3.74
N LEU A 51 -2.78 -6.39 4.60
CA LEU A 51 -3.87 -5.91 5.46
C LEU A 51 -3.39 -4.83 6.44
N VAL A 52 -2.20 -4.99 7.02
CA VAL A 52 -1.57 -3.96 7.84
C VAL A 52 -1.32 -2.70 7.01
N GLY A 53 -0.80 -2.81 5.79
CA GLY A 53 -0.60 -1.66 4.89
C GLY A 53 -1.90 -0.89 4.61
N ALA A 54 -2.99 -1.60 4.33
CA ALA A 54 -4.31 -0.98 4.14
C ALA A 54 -4.81 -0.30 5.42
N LEU A 55 -4.72 -0.97 6.57
CA LEU A 55 -5.15 -0.43 7.86
C LEU A 55 -4.33 0.81 8.26
N THR A 56 -3.00 0.76 8.14
CA THR A 56 -2.10 1.89 8.39
C THR A 56 -2.46 3.08 7.49
N THR A 57 -2.78 2.83 6.22
CA THR A 57 -3.22 3.90 5.30
C THR A 57 -4.51 4.57 5.79
N MET A 58 -5.50 3.78 6.25
CA MET A 58 -6.76 4.32 6.78
C MET A 58 -6.52 5.16 8.04
N ILE A 59 -5.71 4.66 8.97
CA ILE A 59 -5.35 5.36 10.21
C ILE A 59 -4.64 6.68 9.87
N MET A 60 -3.63 6.65 9.00
CA MET A 60 -2.87 7.85 8.62
C MET A 60 -3.74 8.88 7.91
N LYS A 61 -4.68 8.43 7.06
CA LYS A 61 -5.68 9.34 6.45
C LYS A 61 -6.56 9.99 7.51
N ALA A 62 -7.05 9.23 8.50
CA ALA A 62 -7.84 9.76 9.60
C ALA A 62 -7.06 10.76 10.46
N MET A 63 -5.73 10.60 10.56
CA MET A 63 -4.83 11.54 11.22
C MET A 63 -4.49 12.79 10.38
N GLY A 64 -5.04 12.95 9.17
CA GLY A 64 -4.72 14.08 8.28
C GLY A 64 -3.37 13.94 7.55
N LEU A 65 -2.72 12.78 7.63
CA LEU A 65 -1.49 12.46 6.88
C LEU A 65 -1.79 11.94 5.46
N GLY A 66 -3.06 11.96 5.07
CA GLY A 66 -3.54 11.69 3.72
C GLY A 66 -3.36 12.89 2.79
N GLN A 67 -3.80 12.72 1.55
CA GLN A 67 -4.14 13.88 0.71
C GLN A 67 -5.65 14.12 0.83
N PRO A 68 -6.09 15.39 0.73
CA PRO A 68 -7.51 15.73 0.66
C PRO A 68 -8.19 15.13 -0.59
#